data_AF-A0A521VEM4-F1
#
_entry.id   AF-A0A521VEM4-F1
#
_cell.length_a   1.000
_cell.length_b   1.000
_cell.length_c   1.000
_cell.angle_alpha   90.00
_cell.angle_beta   90.00
_cell.angle_gamma   90.00
#
_symmetry.space_group_name_H-M   'P 1'
#
loop_
_entity.id
_entity.type
_entity.pdbx_description
1 polymer ?
#
loop_
_entity_poly.entity_id
_entity_poly.type
_entity_poly.pdbx_seq_one_letter_code
_entity_poly.pdbx_strand_id
1 'polypeptide(L)'
;MKIAAARCSTISSSSSGSVRSLSIPGGGSQSAGSCPCCPRPWRGIPVSSPSSRAARRPGCCRRSCCRSASARAGGRPLFLPETAGSGIFAPSRSPWGGGRKGLDVQATQIRQKDGIFYFVSYRAKELLARVRFISRFYGEHEQIPASHVARDDDIAQFISRIERTDRAFQRGLSRAKVRQLTNFYETAVTQPAIPGTILLYTSEKLTFRAGGDGVGSLSEPESKFLIIDGQHRLAALHFYMQERPNDAGTISVPCMVFDGRAEDFAAEMFVIINSTPTRINKSHLIDLYERVSWAAPDRKFAARLVERLYGEGDSPLRYRINRLGGRSQRDKWVLQAELFNELHRWVRGRWRSIQLAGGSTKEVPRYYAVVRDFLRAARTAFGDDAWGNDAFMVTKPVTIKALIRVCADLAREDTGPEEGREARWTQRFAPWTEMGAQFREEGFYERFPARGEVERVARVHRDLARAVKIEARKD
;
A
#
# COMPACT_ATOMS: atom_id res chain seq x y z
N MET A 1 -41.82 -22.97 38.60
CA MET A 1 -41.71 -24.03 37.56
C MET A 1 -40.25 -24.46 37.48
N LYS A 2 -39.94 -25.75 37.24
CA LYS A 2 -38.60 -26.41 37.32
C LYS A 2 -37.43 -25.46 36.94
N ILE A 3 -36.45 -25.12 37.81
CA ILE A 3 -35.50 -25.94 38.60
C ILE A 3 -34.53 -26.76 37.73
N ALA A 4 -33.26 -26.33 37.70
CA ALA A 4 -32.08 -27.18 37.89
C ALA A 4 -30.81 -26.33 38.12
N ALA A 5 -30.03 -26.64 39.16
CA ALA A 5 -28.68 -26.11 39.35
C ALA A 5 -27.80 -27.14 40.08
N ALA A 6 -26.62 -27.42 39.53
CA ALA A 6 -25.56 -28.23 40.15
C ALA A 6 -24.22 -27.64 39.69
N ARG A 7 -23.39 -27.08 40.56
CA ARG A 7 -22.60 -27.63 41.69
C ARG A 7 -21.25 -28.19 41.24
N CYS A 8 -20.21 -27.73 41.95
CA CYS A 8 -18.84 -28.18 41.85
C CYS A 8 -18.63 -29.45 42.72
N SER A 9 -17.63 -30.27 42.37
CA SER A 9 -17.16 -31.38 43.21
C SER A 9 -15.65 -31.56 43.08
N THR A 10 -14.92 -31.29 44.16
CA THR A 10 -13.48 -31.52 44.35
C THR A 10 -13.21 -32.88 45.00
N ILE A 11 -12.07 -33.49 44.67
CA ILE A 11 -11.33 -34.58 45.37
C ILE A 11 -10.03 -34.76 44.54
N SER A 12 -8.81 -34.41 44.99
CA SER A 12 -7.90 -35.10 45.93
C SER A 12 -7.57 -36.54 45.51
N SER A 13 -6.33 -37.05 45.48
CA SER A 13 -5.01 -36.59 45.96
C SER A 13 -3.90 -37.21 45.04
N SER A 14 -2.58 -37.27 45.27
CA SER A 14 -1.67 -36.96 46.41
C SER A 14 -0.22 -36.76 45.90
N SER A 15 0.72 -36.46 46.83
CA SER A 15 2.19 -36.73 46.75
C SER A 15 3.05 -35.93 45.75
N SER A 16 4.34 -35.63 46.02
CA SER A 16 5.07 -35.53 47.31
C SER A 16 6.47 -34.92 47.13
N GLY A 17 6.88 -34.03 48.04
CA GLY A 17 8.28 -33.56 48.17
C GLY A 17 8.72 -32.45 47.19
N SER A 18 9.72 -31.63 47.50
CA SER A 18 10.43 -31.48 48.78
C SER A 18 10.92 -30.03 48.97
N VAL A 19 11.01 -29.57 50.22
CA VAL A 19 11.41 -28.21 50.59
C VAL A 19 12.94 -28.11 50.71
N ARG A 20 13.53 -27.04 50.15
CA ARG A 20 14.75 -26.43 50.72
C ARG A 20 14.67 -24.90 50.68
N SER A 21 14.58 -24.32 51.86
CA SER A 21 14.79 -22.90 52.16
C SER A 21 16.27 -22.61 52.42
N LEU A 22 16.78 -21.46 51.98
CA LEU A 22 17.97 -20.71 52.43
C LEU A 22 18.05 -19.46 51.51
N SER A 23 18.49 -18.25 51.88
CA SER A 23 18.62 -17.53 53.16
C SER A 23 19.23 -16.15 52.83
N ILE A 24 18.77 -15.05 53.45
CA ILE A 24 19.31 -13.70 53.18
C ILE A 24 20.54 -13.43 54.08
N PRO A 25 21.65 -12.95 53.49
CA PRO A 25 22.23 -11.65 53.87
C PRO A 25 22.50 -10.76 52.62
N GLY A 26 22.78 -9.45 52.71
CA GLY A 26 22.82 -8.59 53.90
C GLY A 26 23.89 -7.49 53.75
N GLY A 27 23.49 -6.25 53.45
CA GLY A 27 24.38 -5.10 53.18
C GLY A 27 24.84 -4.97 51.72
N GLY A 28 25.21 -3.79 51.22
CA GLY A 28 25.20 -2.47 51.86
C GLY A 28 25.76 -1.35 50.96
N SER A 29 25.79 -0.13 51.50
CA SER A 29 26.36 1.14 50.96
C SER A 29 25.75 1.76 49.69
N GLN A 30 25.95 3.08 49.59
CA GLN A 30 25.35 4.02 48.62
C GLN A 30 26.38 4.42 47.56
N SER A 31 25.94 4.83 46.37
CA SER A 31 26.57 5.93 45.63
C SER A 31 25.60 6.55 44.62
N ALA A 32 25.77 7.84 44.32
CA ALA A 32 24.99 8.55 43.31
C ALA A 32 25.75 8.59 41.97
N GLY A 33 25.01 8.52 40.85
CA GLY A 33 25.57 8.58 39.51
C GLY A 33 24.64 9.32 38.54
N SER A 34 24.92 10.59 38.28
CA SER A 34 24.13 11.46 37.40
C SER A 34 24.42 11.20 35.91
N CYS A 35 23.39 10.97 35.09
CA CYS A 35 23.53 10.94 33.63
C CYS A 35 23.68 12.36 33.04
N PRO A 36 24.71 12.64 32.22
CA PRO A 36 24.84 13.88 31.46
C PRO A 36 24.23 13.78 30.04
N CYS A 37 24.34 14.89 29.29
CA CYS A 37 24.17 14.99 27.82
C CYS A 37 22.74 15.02 27.23
N CYS A 38 22.00 16.09 27.50
CA CYS A 38 21.12 16.70 26.48
C CYS A 38 21.90 17.78 25.70
N PRO A 39 21.87 17.81 24.34
CA PRO A 39 22.50 18.86 23.55
C PRO A 39 21.59 20.10 23.36
N ARG A 40 22.18 21.30 23.36
CA ARG A 40 21.56 22.61 23.07
C ARG A 40 22.61 23.54 22.38
N PRO A 41 22.24 24.68 21.77
CA PRO A 41 22.19 24.72 20.29
C PRO A 41 23.13 25.75 19.62
N TRP A 42 22.91 25.98 18.32
CA TRP A 42 23.72 26.75 17.36
C TRP A 42 24.23 28.14 17.78
N ARG A 43 25.52 28.39 17.50
CA ARG A 43 26.13 29.62 16.93
C ARG A 43 27.36 29.17 16.10
N GLY A 44 27.87 29.87 15.08
CA GLY A 44 27.50 31.15 14.46
C GLY A 44 28.21 31.34 13.09
N ILE A 45 28.12 32.54 12.51
CA ILE A 45 28.60 32.89 11.15
C ILE A 45 30.05 33.42 11.19
N PRO A 46 30.84 33.20 10.12
CA PRO A 46 31.68 34.28 9.56
C PRO A 46 31.45 34.50 8.05
N VAL A 47 31.82 35.68 7.55
CA VAL A 47 31.59 36.15 6.16
C VAL A 47 32.91 36.41 5.45
N SER A 48 33.03 36.00 4.18
CA SER A 48 34.12 36.44 3.30
C SER A 48 33.77 36.28 1.81
N SER A 49 34.07 37.33 1.02
CA SER A 49 33.94 37.44 -0.45
C SER A 49 35.20 38.18 -0.98
N PRO A 50 35.39 38.46 -2.29
CA PRO A 50 34.76 37.96 -3.52
C PRO A 50 35.80 37.52 -4.62
N SER A 51 35.33 37.04 -5.78
CA SER A 51 35.98 37.05 -7.15
C SER A 51 35.57 35.80 -7.96
N SER A 52 35.63 35.73 -9.31
CA SER A 52 35.54 36.75 -10.38
C SER A 52 35.19 36.06 -11.73
N ARG A 53 34.93 36.86 -12.79
CA ARG A 53 34.73 36.46 -14.21
C ARG A 53 33.40 35.71 -14.47
N ALA A 54 32.47 36.11 -15.34
CA ALA A 54 32.46 36.85 -16.61
C ALA A 54 32.73 35.99 -17.87
N ALA A 55 31.66 35.74 -18.63
CA ALA A 55 31.66 35.40 -20.06
C ALA A 55 30.41 36.01 -20.72
N ARG A 56 30.53 36.51 -21.95
CA ARG A 56 29.43 37.11 -22.73
C ARG A 56 29.05 36.23 -23.93
N ARG A 57 27.80 36.42 -24.39
CA ARG A 57 27.30 36.50 -25.80
C ARG A 57 28.37 36.47 -26.93
N PRO A 58 28.06 36.05 -28.18
CA PRO A 58 26.80 36.40 -28.88
C PRO A 58 26.22 35.42 -29.94
N GLY A 59 25.06 35.81 -30.51
CA GLY A 59 24.69 35.55 -31.90
C GLY A 59 23.53 34.56 -32.16
N CYS A 60 22.78 34.66 -33.27
CA CYS A 60 22.60 35.80 -34.18
C CYS A 60 21.40 35.58 -35.13
N CYS A 61 20.68 36.65 -35.53
CA CYS A 61 19.83 36.74 -36.74
C CYS A 61 18.60 35.77 -36.85
N ARG A 62 17.59 35.99 -37.72
CA ARG A 62 16.98 37.19 -38.35
C ARG A 62 15.65 36.78 -39.02
N ARG A 63 14.61 37.64 -38.94
CA ARG A 63 13.58 37.91 -40.01
C ARG A 63 12.72 36.71 -40.53
N SER A 64 11.66 36.88 -41.33
CA SER A 64 10.56 37.88 -41.39
C SER A 64 9.52 37.43 -42.45
N CYS A 65 8.31 38.04 -42.45
CA CYS A 65 7.27 37.93 -43.50
C CYS A 65 6.48 36.60 -43.54
N CYS A 66 5.24 36.51 -44.07
CA CYS A 66 4.42 37.51 -44.78
C CYS A 66 2.89 37.32 -44.61
N ARG A 67 2.13 38.44 -44.60
CA ARG A 67 0.83 38.74 -45.29
C ARG A 67 -0.27 37.64 -45.41
N SER A 68 -1.48 37.84 -44.83
CA SER A 68 -2.71 38.50 -45.38
C SER A 68 -3.71 37.52 -46.05
N ALA A 69 -5.05 37.69 -46.15
CA ALA A 69 -6.01 38.77 -45.84
C ALA A 69 -7.40 38.15 -45.41
N SER A 70 -8.37 38.86 -44.80
CA SER A 70 -9.57 39.54 -45.38
C SER A 70 -10.46 38.68 -46.32
N ALA A 71 -11.82 38.70 -46.34
CA ALA A 71 -12.77 39.74 -45.89
C ALA A 71 -14.23 39.24 -45.58
N ARG A 72 -15.08 40.24 -45.20
CA ARG A 72 -16.57 40.40 -45.08
C ARG A 72 -17.47 39.54 -46.01
N ALA A 73 -18.76 39.21 -45.78
CA ALA A 73 -19.91 39.65 -44.92
C ALA A 73 -21.07 40.39 -45.67
N GLY A 74 -22.34 40.04 -45.34
CA GLY A 74 -23.61 40.48 -45.97
C GLY A 74 -24.36 39.32 -46.69
N GLY A 75 -25.69 39.28 -46.92
CA GLY A 75 -26.83 40.14 -46.55
C GLY A 75 -28.19 39.49 -46.98
N ARG A 76 -29.32 39.84 -46.34
CA ARG A 76 -30.72 39.35 -46.59
C ARG A 76 -31.56 40.42 -47.37
N PRO A 77 -32.86 40.27 -47.76
CA PRO A 77 -33.95 39.32 -47.37
C PRO A 77 -34.69 38.69 -48.61
N LEU A 78 -35.99 38.32 -48.75
CA LEU A 78 -37.27 38.19 -47.97
C LEU A 78 -38.30 37.29 -48.76
N PHE A 79 -39.55 37.19 -48.26
CA PHE A 79 -40.85 36.79 -48.86
C PHE A 79 -41.27 35.31 -49.09
N LEU A 80 -42.59 35.10 -48.95
CA LEU A 80 -43.43 33.87 -48.97
C LEU A 80 -44.88 34.23 -49.39
N PRO A 81 -45.70 33.27 -49.84
CA PRO A 81 -46.87 32.79 -49.07
C PRO A 81 -46.89 31.23 -48.96
N GLU A 82 -47.51 30.55 -47.99
CA GLU A 82 -48.93 30.47 -47.55
C GLU A 82 -49.89 29.89 -48.62
N THR A 83 -50.77 28.90 -48.34
CA THR A 83 -51.06 28.06 -47.14
C THR A 83 -50.95 26.57 -47.53
N ALA A 84 -51.37 25.48 -46.86
CA ALA A 84 -52.11 25.10 -45.62
C ALA A 84 -51.68 23.63 -45.28
N GLY A 85 -52.10 22.90 -44.22
CA GLY A 85 -52.99 23.14 -43.06
C GLY A 85 -53.36 21.81 -42.35
N SER A 86 -54.23 21.87 -41.33
CA SER A 86 -54.68 20.76 -40.44
C SER A 86 -53.62 20.14 -39.49
N GLY A 87 -54.07 19.62 -38.33
CA GLY A 87 -53.21 18.91 -37.35
C GLY A 87 -53.21 19.52 -35.93
N ILE A 88 -54.13 19.06 -35.08
CA ILE A 88 -54.27 19.50 -33.67
C ILE A 88 -53.06 19.04 -32.83
N PHE A 89 -52.30 19.98 -32.24
CA PHE A 89 -51.77 19.96 -30.85
C PHE A 89 -50.89 21.21 -30.60
N ALA A 90 -50.94 21.81 -29.41
CA ALA A 90 -50.19 23.03 -29.10
C ALA A 90 -48.76 22.73 -28.60
N PRO A 91 -47.69 23.24 -29.24
CA PRO A 91 -46.32 23.08 -28.75
C PRO A 91 -46.03 24.08 -27.61
N SER A 92 -45.67 23.56 -26.44
CA SER A 92 -45.18 24.39 -25.33
C SER A 92 -43.84 25.04 -25.70
N ARG A 93 -43.77 26.37 -25.68
CA ARG A 93 -42.52 27.11 -25.94
C ARG A 93 -41.50 26.79 -24.85
N SER A 94 -40.35 26.24 -25.24
CA SER A 94 -39.26 25.93 -24.32
C SER A 94 -38.48 27.21 -23.94
N PRO A 95 -38.27 27.50 -22.65
CA PRO A 95 -37.66 28.76 -22.19
C PRO A 95 -36.11 28.68 -22.21
N TRP A 96 -35.51 28.24 -23.32
CA TRP A 96 -34.05 28.22 -23.48
C TRP A 96 -33.51 29.60 -23.87
N GLY A 97 -33.58 30.53 -22.92
CA GLY A 97 -33.19 31.93 -23.06
C GLY A 97 -32.74 32.55 -21.73
N GLY A 98 -31.74 31.94 -21.09
CA GLY A 98 -31.18 32.42 -19.82
C GLY A 98 -29.82 31.80 -19.50
N GLY A 99 -28.88 32.62 -19.01
CA GLY A 99 -27.56 32.15 -18.59
C GLY A 99 -27.63 31.23 -17.36
N ARG A 100 -26.68 30.30 -17.26
CA ARG A 100 -26.56 29.43 -16.08
C ARG A 100 -26.20 30.25 -14.84
N LYS A 101 -27.18 30.50 -13.97
CA LYS A 101 -26.90 30.79 -12.55
C LYS A 101 -26.22 29.56 -11.93
N GLY A 102 -25.27 29.77 -11.03
CA GLY A 102 -24.69 28.69 -10.23
C GLY A 102 -25.77 27.97 -9.44
N LEU A 103 -25.66 26.65 -9.32
CA LEU A 103 -26.57 25.81 -8.54
C LEU A 103 -25.91 25.54 -7.19
N ASP A 104 -26.49 26.02 -6.09
CA ASP A 104 -25.94 25.71 -4.76
C ASP A 104 -26.03 24.18 -4.51
N VAL A 105 -24.95 23.59 -3.98
CA VAL A 105 -24.87 22.15 -3.68
C VAL A 105 -25.09 21.87 -2.20
N GLN A 106 -25.71 20.73 -1.89
CA GLN A 106 -25.85 20.29 -0.50
C GLN A 106 -24.48 19.90 0.07
N ALA A 107 -24.14 20.50 1.22
CA ALA A 107 -22.85 20.33 1.88
C ALA A 107 -23.01 20.24 3.40
N THR A 108 -22.06 19.56 4.05
CA THR A 108 -21.89 19.62 5.52
C THR A 108 -20.69 20.50 5.83
N GLN A 109 -20.89 21.60 6.54
CA GLN A 109 -19.81 22.43 7.06
C GLN A 109 -19.08 21.69 8.20
N ILE A 110 -17.77 21.53 8.04
CA ILE A 110 -16.86 20.94 9.01
C ILE A 110 -15.95 22.05 9.55
N ARG A 111 -15.75 22.08 10.87
CA ARG A 111 -14.85 23.02 11.55
C ARG A 111 -13.75 22.24 12.25
N GLN A 112 -12.49 22.62 12.04
CA GLN A 112 -11.34 21.98 12.69
C GLN A 112 -10.29 23.05 13.03
N LYS A 113 -10.05 23.23 14.33
CA LYS A 113 -9.33 24.40 14.86
C LYS A 113 -9.93 25.69 14.26
N ASP A 114 -9.11 26.51 13.64
CA ASP A 114 -9.44 27.80 13.02
C ASP A 114 -9.96 27.66 11.57
N GLY A 115 -9.94 26.44 11.00
CA GLY A 115 -10.34 26.16 9.63
C GLY A 115 -11.81 25.75 9.46
N ILE A 116 -12.42 26.19 8.36
CA ILE A 116 -13.78 25.81 7.93
C ILE A 116 -13.70 25.19 6.53
N PHE A 117 -14.22 23.97 6.39
CA PHE A 117 -14.20 23.18 5.14
C PHE A 117 -15.58 22.57 4.90
N TYR A 118 -15.82 22.00 3.71
CA TYR A 118 -17.14 21.48 3.34
C TYR A 118 -17.07 20.06 2.80
N PHE A 119 -17.83 19.13 3.39
CA PHE A 119 -18.05 17.81 2.80
C PHE A 119 -19.20 17.88 1.78
N VAL A 120 -18.96 17.42 0.55
CA VAL A 120 -19.89 17.48 -0.58
C VAL A 120 -19.89 16.15 -1.32
N SER A 121 -21.06 15.69 -1.79
CA SER A 121 -21.20 14.48 -2.61
C SER A 121 -21.60 14.84 -4.04
N TYR A 122 -20.64 14.91 -4.96
CA TYR A 122 -20.89 15.22 -6.38
C TYR A 122 -21.19 13.94 -7.19
N ARG A 123 -22.01 14.01 -8.25
CA ARG A 123 -22.02 12.94 -9.26
C ARG A 123 -20.70 12.95 -10.03
N ALA A 124 -20.18 11.78 -10.40
CA ALA A 124 -18.92 11.64 -11.12
C ALA A 124 -18.84 12.53 -12.36
N LYS A 125 -19.91 12.59 -13.17
CA LYS A 125 -20.01 13.41 -14.39
C LYS A 125 -19.92 14.91 -14.10
N GLU A 126 -20.51 15.38 -13.01
CA GLU A 126 -20.50 16.78 -12.58
C GLU A 126 -19.12 17.16 -12.04
N LEU A 127 -18.54 16.31 -11.18
CA LEU A 127 -17.22 16.54 -10.61
C LEU A 127 -16.14 16.60 -11.70
N LEU A 128 -16.14 15.66 -12.64
CA LEU A 128 -15.17 15.64 -13.74
C LEU A 128 -15.26 16.89 -14.64
N ALA A 129 -16.46 17.48 -14.79
CA ALA A 129 -16.61 18.77 -15.47
C ALA A 129 -16.01 19.94 -14.67
N ARG A 130 -16.01 19.86 -13.32
CA ARG A 130 -15.65 20.93 -12.38
C ARG A 130 -14.21 20.90 -11.87
N VAL A 131 -13.45 19.83 -12.07
CA VAL A 131 -12.03 19.75 -11.66
C VAL A 131 -11.04 20.13 -12.77
N ARG A 132 -9.84 20.56 -12.39
CA ARG A 132 -8.68 20.73 -13.28
C ARG A 132 -7.56 19.75 -12.92
N PHE A 133 -7.13 18.96 -13.91
CA PHE A 133 -5.96 18.11 -13.79
C PHE A 133 -4.71 18.93 -14.06
N ILE A 134 -3.86 19.10 -13.05
CA ILE A 134 -2.57 19.81 -13.10
C ILE A 134 -1.45 18.98 -13.76
N SER A 135 -1.56 17.66 -13.69
CA SER A 135 -0.63 16.69 -14.25
C SER A 135 -1.27 15.90 -15.39
N ARG A 136 -0.44 15.32 -16.29
CA ARG A 136 -0.91 14.50 -17.43
C ARG A 136 -1.21 13.08 -16.98
N PHE A 137 -2.31 12.52 -17.48
CA PHE A 137 -2.66 11.10 -17.27
C PHE A 137 -2.87 10.39 -18.60
N TYR A 138 -2.68 9.08 -18.62
CA TYR A 138 -2.74 8.23 -19.79
C TYR A 138 -3.60 7.00 -19.48
N GLY A 139 -4.60 6.74 -20.31
CA GLY A 139 -5.35 5.48 -20.35
C GLY A 139 -4.68 4.46 -21.27
N GLU A 140 -5.44 3.49 -21.78
CA GLU A 140 -4.92 2.53 -22.77
C GLU A 140 -4.81 3.14 -24.17
N HIS A 141 -5.76 4.02 -24.54
CA HIS A 141 -5.81 4.66 -25.86
C HIS A 141 -5.88 6.21 -25.81
N GLU A 142 -6.04 6.80 -24.61
CA GLU A 142 -6.30 8.23 -24.44
C GLU A 142 -5.33 8.94 -23.46
N GLN A 143 -5.35 10.28 -23.46
CA GLN A 143 -4.55 11.12 -22.57
C GLN A 143 -5.36 12.32 -22.04
N ILE A 144 -5.40 12.49 -20.71
CA ILE A 144 -5.84 13.74 -20.07
C ILE A 144 -4.68 14.74 -20.12
N PRO A 145 -4.83 15.90 -20.79
CA PRO A 145 -3.80 16.94 -20.81
C PRO A 145 -3.68 17.65 -19.45
N ALA A 146 -2.48 18.09 -19.11
CA ALA A 146 -2.26 18.99 -17.99
C ALA A 146 -2.85 20.37 -18.33
N SER A 147 -3.66 20.91 -17.42
CA SER A 147 -4.31 22.22 -17.56
C SER A 147 -3.30 23.35 -17.45
N HIS A 148 -3.51 24.46 -18.16
CA HIS A 148 -2.67 25.65 -17.98
C HIS A 148 -2.93 26.26 -16.60
N VAL A 149 -1.86 26.57 -15.87
CA VAL A 149 -1.93 27.24 -14.56
C VAL A 149 -2.01 28.75 -14.77
N ALA A 150 -2.93 29.42 -14.10
CA ALA A 150 -3.10 30.88 -14.19
C ALA A 150 -1.97 31.60 -13.41
N ARG A 151 -1.69 32.87 -13.73
CA ARG A 151 -0.55 33.63 -13.13
C ARG A 151 -0.88 34.29 -11.79
N ASP A 152 -2.15 34.27 -11.46
CA ASP A 152 -2.87 34.83 -10.32
C ASP A 152 -3.30 33.74 -9.31
N ASP A 153 -2.99 32.47 -9.60
CA ASP A 153 -3.28 31.32 -8.74
C ASP A 153 -1.98 30.82 -8.09
N ASP A 154 -1.67 31.37 -6.92
CA ASP A 154 -0.41 31.08 -6.22
C ASP A 154 -0.32 29.63 -5.71
N ILE A 155 -1.43 29.01 -5.26
CA ILE A 155 -1.41 27.57 -4.90
C ILE A 155 -1.17 26.70 -6.12
N ALA A 156 -1.87 26.90 -7.23
CA ALA A 156 -1.66 26.09 -8.43
C ALA A 156 -0.23 26.27 -8.99
N GLN A 157 0.36 27.47 -8.86
CA GLN A 157 1.77 27.71 -9.16
C GLN A 157 2.72 27.04 -8.16
N PHE A 158 2.43 27.06 -6.86
CA PHE A 158 3.20 26.39 -5.81
C PHE A 158 3.20 24.87 -6.02
N ILE A 159 2.03 24.27 -6.17
CA ILE A 159 1.84 22.85 -6.45
C ILE A 159 2.52 22.44 -7.76
N SER A 160 2.33 23.19 -8.87
CA SER A 160 2.98 22.86 -10.14
C SER A 160 4.51 23.01 -10.10
N ARG A 161 5.05 23.93 -9.28
CA ARG A 161 6.49 24.03 -9.00
C ARG A 161 7.01 22.81 -8.23
N ILE A 162 6.26 22.31 -7.24
CA ILE A 162 6.63 21.13 -6.46
C ILE A 162 6.57 19.85 -7.31
N GLU A 163 5.46 19.59 -8.03
CA GLU A 163 5.32 18.41 -8.90
C GLU A 163 6.43 18.34 -9.99
N ARG A 164 6.87 19.50 -10.51
CA ARG A 164 7.96 19.57 -11.50
C ARG A 164 9.34 19.39 -10.89
N THR A 165 9.58 19.84 -9.66
CA THR A 165 10.92 19.85 -9.05
C THR A 165 11.23 18.55 -8.32
N ASP A 166 10.27 17.94 -7.63
CA ASP A 166 10.55 16.80 -6.75
C ASP A 166 10.34 15.42 -7.43
N ARG A 167 11.45 14.68 -7.57
CA ARG A 167 11.51 13.29 -8.04
C ARG A 167 10.81 12.29 -7.11
N ALA A 168 10.29 12.69 -5.95
CA ALA A 168 9.38 11.90 -5.12
C ALA A 168 7.92 12.01 -5.60
N PHE A 169 7.46 13.22 -5.90
CA PHE A 169 6.08 13.52 -6.33
C PHE A 169 5.83 12.98 -7.75
N GLN A 170 6.81 13.12 -8.65
CA GLN A 170 6.78 12.57 -10.02
C GLN A 170 6.51 11.07 -10.10
N ARG A 171 6.75 10.31 -9.02
CA ARG A 171 6.51 8.84 -8.96
C ARG A 171 5.03 8.48 -9.02
N GLY A 172 4.12 9.45 -8.90
CA GLY A 172 2.67 9.25 -8.93
C GLY A 172 2.13 8.76 -10.28
N LEU A 173 2.55 9.41 -11.40
CA LEU A 173 1.92 9.36 -12.73
C LEU A 173 2.08 8.04 -13.51
N SER A 174 2.07 6.92 -12.81
CA SER A 174 2.12 5.57 -13.33
C SER A 174 0.84 5.24 -14.12
N ARG A 175 1.01 5.01 -15.43
CA ARG A 175 0.01 4.33 -16.29
C ARG A 175 -0.54 3.07 -15.62
N ALA A 176 0.31 2.28 -14.97
CA ALA A 176 -0.11 1.06 -14.28
C ALA A 176 -0.99 1.32 -13.05
N LYS A 177 -0.81 2.44 -12.33
CA LYS A 177 -1.68 2.84 -11.20
C LYS A 177 -3.05 3.33 -11.69
N VAL A 178 -3.09 4.09 -12.79
CA VAL A 178 -4.36 4.50 -13.41
C VAL A 178 -5.11 3.27 -13.93
N ARG A 179 -4.44 2.42 -14.72
CA ARG A 179 -4.99 1.14 -15.23
C ARG A 179 -5.54 0.28 -14.09
N GLN A 180 -4.78 0.06 -13.02
CA GLN A 180 -5.24 -0.68 -11.83
C GLN A 180 -6.52 -0.10 -11.20
N LEU A 181 -6.75 1.21 -11.28
CA LEU A 181 -7.97 1.86 -10.78
C LEU A 181 -9.11 1.80 -11.80
N THR A 182 -8.84 1.88 -13.12
CA THR A 182 -9.86 1.65 -14.17
C THR A 182 -10.39 0.22 -14.09
N ASN A 183 -9.50 -0.78 -14.11
CA ASN A 183 -9.87 -2.19 -13.93
C ASN A 183 -10.58 -2.47 -12.59
N PHE A 184 -10.34 -1.65 -11.55
CA PHE A 184 -11.08 -1.74 -10.29
C PHE A 184 -12.52 -1.25 -10.46
N TYR A 185 -12.77 -0.11 -11.11
CA TYR A 185 -14.13 0.34 -11.43
C TYR A 185 -14.90 -0.69 -12.28
N GLU A 186 -14.23 -1.36 -13.22
CA GLU A 186 -14.85 -2.44 -14.03
C GLU A 186 -15.23 -3.71 -13.24
N THR A 187 -14.56 -3.98 -12.11
CA THR A 187 -14.68 -5.27 -11.38
C THR A 187 -15.25 -5.14 -9.97
N ALA A 188 -15.51 -3.92 -9.49
CA ALA A 188 -16.04 -3.62 -8.17
C ALA A 188 -17.55 -3.85 -8.04
N VAL A 189 -18.00 -5.11 -8.05
CA VAL A 189 -19.44 -5.47 -7.93
C VAL A 189 -20.03 -5.13 -6.56
N THR A 190 -19.26 -5.29 -5.47
CA THR A 190 -19.72 -5.07 -4.08
C THR A 190 -18.73 -4.24 -3.25
N GLN A 191 -17.75 -3.62 -3.90
CA GLN A 191 -16.64 -2.91 -3.26
C GLN A 191 -16.89 -1.40 -3.36
N PRO A 192 -16.48 -0.58 -2.37
CA PRO A 192 -16.66 0.86 -2.44
C PRO A 192 -15.82 1.43 -3.59
N ALA A 193 -16.49 1.85 -4.68
CA ALA A 193 -15.86 2.31 -5.92
C ALA A 193 -14.79 3.40 -5.68
N ILE A 194 -15.03 4.28 -4.71
CA ILE A 194 -14.08 5.33 -4.31
C ILE A 194 -13.84 5.21 -2.79
N PRO A 195 -12.79 4.47 -2.34
CA PRO A 195 -12.61 4.07 -0.94
C PRO A 195 -12.04 5.18 -0.03
N GLY A 196 -12.37 6.44 -0.29
CA GLY A 196 -11.92 7.60 0.50
C GLY A 196 -12.27 8.93 -0.19
N THR A 197 -12.19 10.04 0.55
CA THR A 197 -12.53 11.38 0.02
C THR A 197 -11.56 11.87 -1.05
N ILE A 198 -12.04 12.69 -1.97
CA ILE A 198 -11.23 13.55 -2.84
C ILE A 198 -11.04 14.89 -2.13
N LEU A 199 -9.85 15.51 -2.21
CA LEU A 199 -9.59 16.82 -1.63
C LEU A 199 -9.51 17.88 -2.75
N LEU A 200 -10.33 18.92 -2.64
CA LEU A 200 -10.55 19.94 -3.67
C LEU A 200 -10.32 21.36 -3.13
N TYR A 201 -9.64 22.23 -3.88
CA TYR A 201 -9.43 23.64 -3.53
C TYR A 201 -9.98 24.60 -4.59
N THR A 202 -10.54 25.72 -4.15
CA THR A 202 -10.72 26.94 -4.95
C THR A 202 -10.25 28.16 -4.16
N SER A 203 -9.65 29.13 -4.84
CA SER A 203 -9.28 30.44 -4.26
C SER A 203 -10.48 31.37 -4.04
N GLU A 204 -11.65 31.03 -4.60
CA GLU A 204 -12.90 31.73 -4.35
C GLU A 204 -13.39 31.46 -2.92
N LYS A 205 -13.94 32.48 -2.25
CA LYS A 205 -14.53 32.34 -0.90
C LYS A 205 -15.99 31.97 -1.04
N LEU A 206 -16.35 30.73 -0.73
CA LEU A 206 -17.69 30.20 -0.99
C LEU A 206 -18.70 30.69 0.06
N THR A 207 -19.95 30.79 -0.34
CA THR A 207 -21.08 31.18 0.53
C THR A 207 -21.82 29.93 0.98
N PHE A 208 -21.84 29.67 2.27
CA PHE A 208 -22.59 28.57 2.87
C PHE A 208 -23.83 29.10 3.60
N ARG A 209 -25.02 28.66 3.16
CA ARG A 209 -26.31 28.95 3.82
C ARG A 209 -26.72 27.72 4.61
N ALA A 210 -26.66 27.78 5.94
CA ALA A 210 -27.03 26.67 6.81
C ALA A 210 -28.53 26.35 6.71
N GLY A 211 -28.87 25.07 6.67
CA GLY A 211 -30.25 24.56 6.77
C GLY A 211 -30.57 23.92 8.14
N GLY A 212 -29.56 23.43 8.86
CA GLY A 212 -29.67 22.81 10.17
C GLY A 212 -28.49 21.86 10.45
N ASP A 213 -28.11 21.66 11.70
CA ASP A 213 -27.12 20.65 12.15
C ASP A 213 -25.80 20.61 11.37
N GLY A 214 -25.31 21.78 10.95
CA GLY A 214 -24.10 21.92 10.12
C GLY A 214 -24.27 21.56 8.64
N VAL A 215 -25.43 21.05 8.23
CA VAL A 215 -25.82 20.81 6.83
C VAL A 215 -26.42 22.09 6.23
N GLY A 216 -26.22 22.31 4.94
CA GLY A 216 -26.73 23.48 4.22
C GLY A 216 -26.41 23.48 2.73
N SER A 217 -26.62 24.62 2.11
CA SER A 217 -26.35 24.88 0.68
C SER A 217 -25.08 25.69 0.53
N LEU A 218 -24.09 25.15 -0.19
CA LEU A 218 -22.82 25.80 -0.53
C LEU A 218 -22.89 26.31 -1.97
N SER A 219 -22.57 27.59 -2.19
CA SER A 219 -22.41 28.14 -3.53
C SER A 219 -21.24 27.46 -4.24
N GLU A 220 -21.40 27.13 -5.51
CA GLU A 220 -20.30 26.60 -6.32
C GLU A 220 -19.38 27.72 -6.83
N PRO A 221 -18.08 27.44 -7.02
CA PRO A 221 -17.16 28.38 -7.67
C PRO A 221 -17.47 28.56 -9.16
N GLU A 222 -17.10 29.70 -9.71
CA GLU A 222 -17.06 29.97 -11.15
C GLU A 222 -15.87 29.26 -11.82
N SER A 223 -14.74 29.13 -11.10
CA SER A 223 -13.53 28.44 -11.56
C SER A 223 -13.53 26.94 -11.25
N LYS A 224 -12.60 26.19 -11.87
CA LYS A 224 -12.46 24.75 -11.65
C LYS A 224 -11.64 24.43 -10.41
N PHE A 225 -12.14 23.50 -9.59
CA PHE A 225 -11.44 22.99 -8.41
C PHE A 225 -10.07 22.39 -8.75
N LEU A 226 -9.05 22.84 -8.03
CA LEU A 226 -7.73 22.23 -7.96
C LEU A 226 -7.81 20.92 -7.15
N ILE A 227 -7.15 19.86 -7.59
CA ILE A 227 -7.15 18.56 -6.91
C ILE A 227 -5.92 18.50 -5.98
N ILE A 228 -6.12 18.44 -4.66
CA ILE A 228 -5.05 18.27 -3.65
C ILE A 228 -4.64 16.79 -3.54
N ASP A 229 -5.64 15.91 -3.37
CA ASP A 229 -5.48 14.46 -3.45
C ASP A 229 -6.69 13.83 -4.15
N GLY A 230 -6.46 12.67 -4.76
CA GLY A 230 -7.44 11.92 -5.52
C GLY A 230 -7.19 11.96 -7.03
N GLN A 231 -6.15 12.65 -7.50
CA GLN A 231 -5.90 12.84 -8.95
C GLN A 231 -5.90 11.52 -9.75
N HIS A 232 -5.30 10.45 -9.22
CA HIS A 232 -5.32 9.12 -9.85
C HIS A 232 -6.71 8.46 -9.87
N ARG A 233 -7.52 8.69 -8.82
CA ARG A 233 -8.87 8.13 -8.67
C ARG A 233 -9.83 8.81 -9.65
N LEU A 234 -9.71 10.14 -9.79
CA LEU A 234 -10.46 10.92 -10.79
C LEU A 234 -9.99 10.67 -12.22
N ALA A 235 -8.70 10.49 -12.48
CA ALA A 235 -8.21 10.16 -13.82
C ALA A 235 -8.72 8.79 -14.30
N ALA A 236 -8.70 7.77 -13.44
CA ALA A 236 -9.30 6.47 -13.76
C ALA A 236 -10.83 6.54 -13.92
N LEU A 237 -11.51 7.34 -13.09
CA LEU A 237 -12.95 7.58 -13.20
C LEU A 237 -13.33 8.33 -14.49
N HIS A 238 -12.44 9.19 -15.00
CA HIS A 238 -12.61 9.86 -16.29
C HIS A 238 -12.60 8.86 -17.45
N PHE A 239 -11.58 7.99 -17.52
CA PHE A 239 -11.51 6.95 -18.56
C PHE A 239 -12.71 5.98 -18.45
N TYR A 240 -13.04 5.53 -17.24
CA TYR A 240 -14.22 4.68 -17.01
C TYR A 240 -15.55 5.37 -17.37
N MET A 241 -15.67 6.70 -17.22
CA MET A 241 -16.83 7.49 -17.67
C MET A 241 -16.93 7.60 -19.20
N GLN A 242 -15.81 7.51 -19.93
CA GLN A 242 -15.80 7.48 -21.40
C GLN A 242 -16.14 6.09 -21.93
N GLU A 243 -15.58 5.05 -21.30
CA GLU A 243 -15.81 3.65 -21.65
C GLU A 243 -17.23 3.16 -21.26
N ARG A 244 -17.74 3.59 -20.11
CA ARG A 244 -19.04 3.17 -19.54
C ARG A 244 -19.81 4.34 -18.91
N PRO A 245 -20.32 5.30 -19.70
CA PRO A 245 -20.96 6.53 -19.20
C PRO A 245 -22.21 6.29 -18.35
N ASN A 246 -22.95 5.20 -18.60
CA ASN A 246 -24.15 4.85 -17.84
C ASN A 246 -23.78 4.37 -16.42
N ASP A 247 -22.92 3.36 -16.32
CA ASP A 247 -22.43 2.79 -15.06
C ASP A 247 -21.75 3.88 -14.22
N ALA A 248 -20.80 4.60 -14.81
CA ALA A 248 -20.03 5.65 -14.16
C ALA A 248 -20.89 6.85 -13.74
N GLY A 249 -21.98 7.14 -14.47
CA GLY A 249 -22.94 8.18 -14.14
C GLY A 249 -23.67 7.96 -12.80
N THR A 250 -23.78 6.70 -12.36
CA THR A 250 -24.38 6.36 -11.06
C THR A 250 -23.47 6.68 -9.88
N ILE A 251 -22.16 6.80 -10.09
CA ILE A 251 -21.17 6.96 -9.02
C ILE A 251 -21.27 8.37 -8.41
N SER A 252 -21.46 8.42 -7.10
CA SER A 252 -21.30 9.63 -6.28
C SER A 252 -19.91 9.65 -5.64
N VAL A 253 -19.26 10.81 -5.70
CA VAL A 253 -17.88 11.01 -5.26
C VAL A 253 -17.87 11.84 -3.99
N PRO A 254 -17.38 11.31 -2.84
CA PRO A 254 -17.26 12.07 -1.61
C PRO A 254 -16.06 13.02 -1.68
N CYS A 255 -16.31 14.31 -1.49
CA CYS A 255 -15.32 15.38 -1.62
C CYS A 255 -15.24 16.20 -0.34
N MET A 256 -14.02 16.63 0.01
CA MET A 256 -13.77 17.73 0.95
C MET A 256 -13.34 18.95 0.13
N VAL A 257 -14.07 20.04 0.27
CA VAL A 257 -13.84 21.32 -0.41
C VAL A 257 -13.23 22.32 0.56
N PHE A 258 -12.08 22.85 0.16
CA PHE A 258 -11.37 23.96 0.76
C PHE A 258 -11.61 25.20 -0.12
N ASP A 259 -11.96 26.33 0.49
CA ASP A 259 -12.21 27.60 -0.21
C ASP A 259 -11.10 28.62 0.08
N GLY A 260 -11.21 29.84 -0.47
CA GLY A 260 -10.23 30.92 -0.26
C GLY A 260 -10.11 31.45 1.18
N ARG A 261 -10.72 30.80 2.19
CA ARG A 261 -10.44 31.01 3.62
C ARG A 261 -9.47 29.96 4.18
N ALA A 262 -9.18 28.91 3.42
CA ALA A 262 -8.45 27.71 3.83
C ALA A 262 -7.14 27.49 3.05
N GLU A 263 -6.62 28.53 2.39
CA GLU A 263 -5.41 28.56 1.54
C GLU A 263 -4.20 27.85 2.17
N ASP A 264 -3.73 28.33 3.33
CA ASP A 264 -2.56 27.75 4.01
C ASP A 264 -2.79 26.28 4.40
N PHE A 265 -3.99 25.95 4.89
CA PHE A 265 -4.34 24.58 5.28
C PHE A 265 -4.43 23.64 4.06
N ALA A 266 -4.91 24.12 2.92
CA ALA A 266 -4.91 23.37 1.66
C ALA A 266 -3.48 23.09 1.17
N ALA A 267 -2.56 24.06 1.32
CA ALA A 267 -1.15 23.88 1.02
C ALA A 267 -0.46 22.91 2.01
N GLU A 268 -0.72 23.01 3.31
CA GLU A 268 -0.23 22.05 4.32
C GLU A 268 -0.72 20.62 4.03
N MET A 269 -2.02 20.45 3.73
CA MET A 269 -2.58 19.14 3.37
C MET A 269 -1.94 18.57 2.10
N PHE A 270 -1.71 19.40 1.07
CA PHE A 270 -1.00 18.97 -0.14
C PHE A 270 0.40 18.46 0.20
N VAL A 271 1.16 19.20 1.02
CA VAL A 271 2.51 18.82 1.43
C VAL A 271 2.46 17.53 2.25
N ILE A 272 1.68 17.47 3.34
CA ILE A 272 1.65 16.35 4.28
C ILE A 272 1.29 15.02 3.58
N ILE A 273 0.25 15.02 2.75
CA ILE A 273 -0.27 13.81 2.09
C ILE A 273 0.74 13.26 1.06
N ASN A 274 1.43 14.14 0.33
CA ASN A 274 2.34 13.74 -0.74
C ASN A 274 3.81 13.56 -0.27
N SER A 275 4.25 14.28 0.78
CA SER A 275 5.58 14.15 1.38
C SER A 275 5.70 12.90 2.27
N THR A 276 4.59 12.48 2.90
CA THR A 276 4.58 11.39 3.88
C THR A 276 3.72 10.21 3.39
N PRO A 277 4.08 9.56 2.26
CA PRO A 277 3.35 8.38 1.80
C PRO A 277 3.62 7.21 2.76
N THR A 278 2.73 7.02 3.74
CA THR A 278 2.73 5.88 4.67
C THR A 278 2.35 4.60 3.94
N ARG A 279 3.25 4.13 3.09
CA ARG A 279 3.20 2.85 2.39
C ARG A 279 3.08 1.75 3.45
N ILE A 280 1.87 1.20 3.58
CA ILE A 280 1.56 0.15 4.56
C ILE A 280 2.62 -0.95 4.43
N ASN A 281 3.26 -1.30 5.55
CA ASN A 281 4.35 -2.26 5.55
C ASN A 281 3.86 -3.60 4.98
N LYS A 282 4.67 -4.27 4.15
CA LYS A 282 4.27 -5.53 3.49
C LYS A 282 3.84 -6.59 4.51
N SER A 283 4.47 -6.62 5.68
CA SER A 283 4.07 -7.49 6.78
C SER A 283 2.66 -7.17 7.30
N HIS A 284 2.35 -5.90 7.56
CA HIS A 284 0.99 -5.47 7.96
C HIS A 284 -0.06 -5.75 6.87
N LEU A 285 0.30 -5.69 5.59
CA LEU A 285 -0.59 -6.11 4.48
C LEU A 285 -0.90 -7.61 4.50
N ILE A 286 0.00 -8.44 5.03
CA ILE A 286 -0.21 -9.88 5.19
C ILE A 286 -1.12 -10.16 6.38
N ASP A 287 -0.95 -9.44 7.49
CA ASP A 287 -1.90 -9.47 8.63
C ASP A 287 -3.33 -9.10 8.18
N LEU A 288 -3.46 -8.13 7.25
CA LEU A 288 -4.75 -7.74 6.68
C LEU A 288 -5.34 -8.79 5.72
N TYR A 289 -4.55 -9.62 5.04
CA TYR A 289 -5.08 -10.63 4.11
C TYR A 289 -6.04 -11.62 4.79
N GLU A 290 -5.88 -11.91 6.08
CA GLU A 290 -6.79 -12.80 6.80
C GLU A 290 -8.20 -12.20 6.99
N ARG A 291 -8.26 -10.90 7.28
CA ARG A 291 -9.49 -10.17 7.61
C ARG A 291 -10.19 -9.57 6.38
N VAL A 292 -9.46 -9.37 5.29
CA VAL A 292 -9.94 -8.73 4.06
C VAL A 292 -10.61 -9.74 3.13
N SER A 293 -11.89 -9.52 2.80
CA SER A 293 -12.70 -10.42 1.97
C SER A 293 -12.09 -10.69 0.58
N TRP A 294 -11.60 -9.65 -0.12
CA TRP A 294 -11.12 -9.73 -1.50
C TRP A 294 -9.74 -10.37 -1.70
N ALA A 295 -8.95 -10.60 -0.65
CA ALA A 295 -7.61 -11.15 -0.82
C ALA A 295 -7.64 -12.59 -1.37
N ALA A 296 -6.85 -12.84 -2.43
CA ALA A 296 -6.85 -14.11 -3.16
C ALA A 296 -6.59 -15.32 -2.22
N PRO A 297 -7.30 -16.45 -2.39
CA PRO A 297 -7.33 -17.51 -1.39
C PRO A 297 -6.00 -18.26 -1.23
N ASP A 298 -5.14 -18.24 -2.25
CA ASP A 298 -3.75 -18.71 -2.20
C ASP A 298 -2.86 -17.85 -1.29
N ARG A 299 -3.06 -16.52 -1.30
CA ARG A 299 -2.42 -15.59 -0.36
C ARG A 299 -2.95 -15.76 1.05
N LYS A 300 -4.26 -15.98 1.22
CA LYS A 300 -4.86 -16.30 2.54
C LYS A 300 -4.31 -17.58 3.13
N PHE A 301 -4.10 -18.61 2.31
CA PHE A 301 -3.45 -19.86 2.70
C PHE A 301 -2.01 -19.61 3.17
N ALA A 302 -1.21 -18.90 2.38
CA ALA A 302 0.18 -18.58 2.75
C ALA A 302 0.28 -17.70 4.01
N ALA A 303 -0.64 -16.74 4.21
CA ALA A 303 -0.70 -15.92 5.43
C ALA A 303 -0.95 -16.78 6.68
N ARG A 304 -1.93 -17.69 6.62
CA ARG A 304 -2.23 -18.64 7.72
C ARG A 304 -1.08 -19.57 8.09
N LEU A 305 -0.27 -19.99 7.12
CA LEU A 305 0.95 -20.75 7.41
C LEU A 305 1.97 -19.91 8.19
N VAL A 306 2.18 -18.66 7.79
CA VAL A 306 3.08 -17.73 8.51
C VAL A 306 2.57 -17.44 9.93
N GLU A 307 1.26 -17.33 10.12
CA GLU A 307 0.65 -17.16 11.44
C GLU A 307 0.91 -18.37 12.34
N ARG A 308 0.67 -19.59 11.85
CA ARG A 308 0.96 -20.82 12.61
C ARG A 308 2.45 -20.96 12.94
N LEU A 309 3.33 -20.73 11.97
CA LEU A 309 4.79 -20.74 12.18
C LEU A 309 5.26 -19.66 13.18
N TYR A 310 4.47 -18.62 13.42
CA TYR A 310 4.75 -17.59 14.44
C TYR A 310 4.18 -17.93 15.82
N GLY A 311 2.96 -18.45 15.89
CA GLY A 311 2.21 -18.60 17.14
C GLY A 311 2.30 -19.98 17.81
N GLU A 312 2.34 -21.05 17.02
CA GLU A 312 2.17 -22.43 17.51
C GLU A 312 3.33 -22.84 18.44
N GLY A 313 2.99 -23.52 19.53
CA GLY A 313 3.95 -23.92 20.58
C GLY A 313 5.07 -24.85 20.08
N ASP A 314 4.81 -25.58 19.00
CA ASP A 314 5.62 -26.69 18.51
C ASP A 314 6.50 -26.33 17.29
N SER A 315 6.48 -25.05 16.87
CA SER A 315 7.22 -24.51 15.72
C SER A 315 8.65 -24.05 16.04
N PRO A 316 9.67 -24.44 15.25
CA PRO A 316 11.03 -23.87 15.33
C PRO A 316 11.13 -22.37 15.00
N LEU A 317 10.08 -21.75 14.45
CA LEU A 317 10.04 -20.30 14.15
C LEU A 317 9.14 -19.51 15.12
N ARG A 318 8.65 -20.14 16.19
CA ARG A 318 7.74 -19.53 17.17
C ARG A 318 8.33 -18.23 17.71
N TYR A 319 7.56 -17.15 17.56
CA TYR A 319 7.95 -15.76 17.86
C TYR A 319 9.23 -15.23 17.16
N ARG A 320 9.86 -15.97 16.24
CA ARG A 320 11.06 -15.54 15.50
C ARG A 320 10.77 -14.70 14.26
N ILE A 321 9.53 -14.65 13.80
CA ILE A 321 9.13 -13.90 12.60
C ILE A 321 8.85 -12.42 12.97
N ASN A 322 9.41 -11.49 12.20
CA ASN A 322 9.24 -10.04 12.41
C ASN A 322 8.03 -9.50 11.61
N ARG A 323 6.92 -9.30 12.33
CA ARG A 323 5.64 -8.76 11.78
C ARG A 323 5.61 -7.25 11.66
N LEU A 324 6.29 -6.53 12.56
CA LEU A 324 6.33 -5.05 12.53
C LEU A 324 7.30 -4.49 11.47
N GLY A 325 8.09 -5.36 10.84
CA GLY A 325 8.91 -5.06 9.66
C GLY A 325 9.91 -3.91 9.84
N GLY A 326 10.42 -3.71 11.06
CA GLY A 326 11.47 -2.72 11.35
C GLY A 326 11.64 -2.35 12.83
N ARG A 327 10.59 -2.42 13.65
CA ARG A 327 10.62 -1.94 15.06
C ARG A 327 10.76 -3.04 16.13
N SER A 328 11.16 -4.26 15.76
CA SER A 328 11.30 -5.37 16.72
C SER A 328 12.66 -5.31 17.42
N GLN A 329 12.67 -5.05 18.73
CA GLN A 329 13.88 -5.14 19.54
C GLN A 329 14.26 -6.62 19.80
N ARG A 330 15.31 -7.05 19.11
CA ARG A 330 16.07 -8.32 19.28
C ARG A 330 15.35 -9.63 18.92
N ASP A 331 16.20 -10.62 18.62
CA ASP A 331 15.93 -12.05 18.38
C ASP A 331 14.73 -12.38 17.46
N LYS A 332 14.77 -11.79 16.25
CA LYS A 332 13.94 -12.15 15.10
C LYS A 332 14.83 -12.57 13.94
N TRP A 333 14.40 -13.60 13.22
CA TRP A 333 15.22 -14.38 12.28
C TRP A 333 14.86 -14.14 10.81
N VAL A 334 13.62 -13.74 10.52
CA VAL A 334 13.11 -13.48 9.16
C VAL A 334 11.96 -12.47 9.19
N LEU A 335 11.81 -11.63 8.16
CA LEU A 335 10.63 -10.77 8.03
C LEU A 335 9.40 -11.60 7.62
N GLN A 336 8.22 -11.27 8.16
CA GLN A 336 6.96 -11.91 7.78
C GLN A 336 6.72 -11.85 6.26
N ALA A 337 7.03 -10.70 5.64
CA ALA A 337 6.91 -10.50 4.20
C ALA A 337 7.88 -11.36 3.36
N GLU A 338 9.00 -11.82 3.92
CA GLU A 338 9.95 -12.69 3.21
C GLU A 338 9.50 -14.14 3.25
N LEU A 339 9.21 -14.65 4.46
CA LEU A 339 8.72 -16.00 4.68
C LEU A 339 7.39 -16.23 3.92
N PHE A 340 6.51 -15.22 3.90
CA PHE A 340 5.30 -15.23 3.08
C PHE A 340 5.59 -15.41 1.60
N ASN A 341 6.58 -14.73 1.00
CA ASN A 341 6.85 -14.84 -0.44
C ASN A 341 7.33 -16.25 -0.82
N GLU A 342 8.15 -16.88 0.02
CA GLU A 342 8.67 -18.22 -0.22
C GLU A 342 7.56 -19.28 -0.09
N LEU A 343 6.76 -19.22 0.97
CA LEU A 343 5.59 -20.09 1.15
C LEU A 343 4.52 -19.84 0.07
N HIS A 344 4.28 -18.58 -0.31
CA HIS A 344 3.31 -18.24 -1.35
C HIS A 344 3.74 -18.73 -2.74
N ARG A 345 5.05 -18.75 -3.07
CA ARG A 345 5.53 -19.37 -4.32
C ARG A 345 5.16 -20.86 -4.38
N TRP A 346 5.44 -21.60 -3.31
CA TRP A 346 5.12 -23.03 -3.22
C TRP A 346 3.62 -23.31 -3.26
N VAL A 347 2.83 -22.59 -2.45
CA VAL A 347 1.36 -22.70 -2.40
C VAL A 347 0.74 -22.37 -3.75
N ARG A 348 1.16 -21.28 -4.40
CA ARG A 348 0.69 -20.89 -5.74
C ARG A 348 1.00 -21.97 -6.78
N GLY A 349 2.19 -22.56 -6.73
CA GLY A 349 2.60 -23.66 -7.62
C GLY A 349 1.78 -24.95 -7.47
N ARG A 350 1.12 -25.17 -6.31
CA ARG A 350 0.24 -26.33 -6.06
C ARG A 350 -1.23 -25.97 -5.87
N TRP A 351 -1.64 -24.73 -6.13
CA TRP A 351 -2.94 -24.21 -5.68
C TRP A 351 -4.14 -25.02 -6.17
N ARG A 352 -4.15 -25.46 -7.44
CA ARG A 352 -5.22 -26.31 -7.99
C ARG A 352 -5.34 -27.65 -7.25
N SER A 353 -4.23 -28.27 -6.86
CA SER A 353 -4.21 -29.50 -6.06
C SER A 353 -4.67 -29.25 -4.62
N ILE A 354 -4.27 -28.13 -4.01
CA ILE A 354 -4.71 -27.71 -2.68
C ILE A 354 -6.24 -27.50 -2.64
N GLN A 355 -6.81 -26.88 -3.67
CA GLN A 355 -8.27 -26.74 -3.80
C GLN A 355 -8.98 -28.09 -3.87
N LEU A 356 -8.50 -29.01 -4.71
CA LEU A 356 -9.06 -30.36 -4.86
C LEU A 356 -8.97 -31.20 -3.58
N ALA A 357 -7.94 -31.00 -2.76
CA ALA A 357 -7.78 -31.65 -1.45
C ALA A 357 -8.71 -31.08 -0.35
N GLY A 358 -9.59 -30.11 -0.66
CA GLY A 358 -10.50 -29.47 0.30
C GLY A 358 -10.02 -28.10 0.81
N GLY A 359 -9.02 -27.50 0.15
CA GLY A 359 -8.63 -26.12 0.34
C GLY A 359 -8.07 -25.77 1.74
N SER A 360 -8.16 -24.49 2.08
CA SER A 360 -7.48 -23.90 3.25
C SER A 360 -7.93 -24.43 4.61
N THR A 361 -9.05 -25.16 4.70
CA THR A 361 -9.52 -25.76 5.95
C THR A 361 -8.82 -27.09 6.24
N LYS A 362 -8.57 -27.91 5.21
CA LYS A 362 -7.90 -29.22 5.35
C LYS A 362 -6.38 -29.13 5.17
N GLU A 363 -5.91 -28.41 4.15
CA GLU A 363 -4.49 -28.43 3.78
C GLU A 363 -3.62 -27.46 4.60
N VAL A 364 -4.15 -26.42 5.27
CA VAL A 364 -3.31 -25.54 6.10
C VAL A 364 -2.66 -26.29 7.27
N PRO A 365 -3.38 -27.10 8.08
CA PRO A 365 -2.75 -27.98 9.07
C PRO A 365 -1.68 -28.91 8.48
N ARG A 366 -1.96 -29.52 7.31
CA ARG A 366 -1.05 -30.47 6.66
C ARG A 366 0.24 -29.80 6.16
N TYR A 367 0.14 -28.65 5.49
CA TYR A 367 1.30 -27.85 5.08
C TYR A 367 2.05 -27.26 6.28
N TYR A 368 1.35 -26.93 7.37
CA TYR A 368 1.99 -26.50 8.62
C TYR A 368 2.85 -27.62 9.22
N ALA A 369 2.29 -28.83 9.39
CA ALA A 369 3.03 -30.00 9.86
C ALA A 369 4.27 -30.27 9.00
N VAL A 370 4.11 -30.31 7.67
CA VAL A 370 5.22 -30.48 6.72
C VAL A 370 6.36 -29.47 6.93
N VAL A 371 6.06 -28.17 7.13
CA VAL A 371 7.12 -27.16 7.37
C VAL A 371 7.70 -27.26 8.78
N ARG A 372 6.89 -27.56 9.80
CA ARG A 372 7.33 -27.79 11.18
C ARG A 372 8.33 -28.95 11.24
N ASP A 373 7.93 -30.12 10.73
CA ASP A 373 8.71 -31.36 10.76
C ASP A 373 10.04 -31.17 10.01
N PHE A 374 10.01 -30.45 8.89
CA PHE A 374 11.21 -30.08 8.14
C PHE A 374 12.18 -29.22 8.95
N LEU A 375 11.68 -28.15 9.57
CA LEU A 375 12.52 -27.21 10.33
C LEU A 375 13.04 -27.82 11.63
N ARG A 376 12.35 -28.82 12.20
CA ARG A 376 12.84 -29.62 13.32
C ARG A 376 13.97 -30.55 12.89
N ALA A 377 13.75 -31.36 11.85
CA ALA A 377 14.80 -32.20 11.29
C ALA A 377 16.04 -31.38 10.86
N ALA A 378 15.84 -30.19 10.30
CA ALA A 378 16.92 -29.25 9.99
C ALA A 378 17.65 -28.77 11.25
N ARG A 379 16.93 -28.39 12.32
CA ARG A 379 17.52 -28.02 13.61
C ARG A 379 18.35 -29.16 14.21
N THR A 380 17.83 -30.38 14.23
CA THR A 380 18.54 -31.56 14.73
C THR A 380 19.79 -31.87 13.90
N ALA A 381 19.75 -31.67 12.58
CA ALA A 381 20.91 -31.88 11.71
C ALA A 381 21.98 -30.77 11.83
N PHE A 382 21.60 -29.50 12.02
CA PHE A 382 22.58 -28.43 12.26
C PHE A 382 23.13 -28.40 13.70
N GLY A 383 22.41 -28.99 14.66
CA GLY A 383 22.73 -28.94 16.07
C GLY A 383 22.30 -27.63 16.74
N ASP A 384 22.02 -27.71 18.05
CA ASP A 384 21.61 -26.55 18.85
C ASP A 384 22.72 -25.49 18.99
N ASP A 385 23.99 -25.88 18.89
CA ASP A 385 25.14 -24.95 18.91
C ASP A 385 25.15 -23.98 17.72
N ALA A 386 24.51 -24.34 16.60
CA ALA A 386 24.41 -23.51 15.40
C ALA A 386 22.99 -22.95 15.18
N TRP A 387 21.94 -23.61 15.68
CA TRP A 387 20.56 -23.20 15.47
C TRP A 387 20.12 -22.06 16.40
N GLY A 388 20.14 -20.82 15.89
CA GLY A 388 19.77 -19.63 16.67
C GLY A 388 20.95 -18.92 17.31
N ASN A 389 22.15 -19.48 17.20
CA ASN A 389 23.41 -18.84 17.59
C ASN A 389 23.76 -17.75 16.56
N ASP A 390 24.01 -16.52 17.03
CA ASP A 390 24.31 -15.40 16.15
C ASP A 390 25.63 -15.57 15.38
N ALA A 391 26.58 -16.35 15.89
CA ALA A 391 27.82 -16.71 15.19
C ALA A 391 27.62 -17.64 13.98
N PHE A 392 26.38 -18.05 13.70
CA PHE A 392 25.99 -18.89 12.57
C PHE A 392 24.87 -18.26 11.74
N MET A 393 24.90 -18.54 10.43
CA MET A 393 23.98 -18.04 9.43
C MET A 393 22.76 -18.95 9.23
N VAL A 394 22.66 -20.06 9.97
CA VAL A 394 21.63 -21.10 9.85
C VAL A 394 20.21 -20.53 10.00
N THR A 395 20.01 -19.66 10.99
CA THR A 395 18.72 -19.03 11.29
C THR A 395 18.59 -17.59 10.77
N LYS A 396 19.52 -17.10 9.94
CA LYS A 396 19.42 -15.75 9.35
C LYS A 396 18.52 -15.80 8.10
N PRO A 397 17.96 -14.67 7.60
CA PRO A 397 16.91 -14.68 6.58
C PRO A 397 17.26 -15.46 5.30
N VAL A 398 18.51 -15.32 4.83
CA VAL A 398 19.02 -15.99 3.61
C VAL A 398 18.90 -17.51 3.69
N THR A 399 19.22 -18.11 4.84
CA THR A 399 19.21 -19.57 5.01
C THR A 399 17.80 -20.07 5.30
N ILE A 400 16.99 -19.36 6.09
CA ILE A 400 15.57 -19.70 6.27
C ILE A 400 14.82 -19.69 4.94
N LYS A 401 15.04 -18.67 4.08
CA LYS A 401 14.45 -18.64 2.72
C LYS A 401 14.89 -19.84 1.87
N ALA A 402 16.14 -20.29 2.00
CA ALA A 402 16.65 -21.47 1.30
C ALA A 402 16.05 -22.78 1.84
N LEU A 403 15.96 -22.93 3.17
CA LEU A 403 15.36 -24.08 3.85
C LEU A 403 13.89 -24.27 3.44
N ILE A 404 13.10 -23.19 3.32
CA ILE A 404 11.72 -23.28 2.83
C ILE A 404 11.64 -23.77 1.38
N ARG A 405 12.64 -23.50 0.53
CA ARG A 405 12.69 -24.08 -0.84
C ARG A 405 13.05 -25.56 -0.82
N VAL A 406 14.04 -25.96 -0.03
CA VAL A 406 14.39 -27.38 0.15
C VAL A 406 13.19 -28.16 0.72
N CYS A 407 12.45 -27.58 1.67
CA CYS A 407 11.19 -28.13 2.18
C CYS A 407 10.13 -28.28 1.09
N ALA A 408 9.94 -27.25 0.25
CA ALA A 408 8.98 -27.26 -0.84
C ALA A 408 9.33 -28.27 -1.94
N ASP A 409 10.62 -28.59 -2.12
CA ASP A 409 11.10 -29.63 -3.02
C ASP A 409 10.95 -31.03 -2.42
N LEU A 410 11.43 -31.25 -1.19
CA LEU A 410 11.29 -32.53 -0.47
C LEU A 410 9.83 -32.95 -0.32
N ALA A 411 8.92 -32.01 -0.05
CA ALA A 411 7.47 -32.27 0.06
C ALA A 411 6.75 -32.48 -1.30
N ARG A 412 7.50 -32.61 -2.41
CA ARG A 412 7.02 -33.20 -3.67
C ARG A 412 7.60 -34.60 -3.90
N GLU A 413 8.77 -34.89 -3.34
CA GLU A 413 9.50 -36.15 -3.50
C GLU A 413 9.08 -37.21 -2.45
N ASP A 414 8.98 -36.82 -1.17
CA ASP A 414 8.55 -37.71 -0.10
C ASP A 414 7.04 -37.95 -0.14
N THR A 415 6.67 -39.16 -0.55
CA THR A 415 5.31 -39.71 -0.55
C THR A 415 5.00 -40.55 0.70
N GLY A 416 5.95 -40.68 1.63
CA GLY A 416 5.81 -41.46 2.85
C GLY A 416 4.82 -40.88 3.88
N PRO A 417 4.47 -41.65 4.92
CA PRO A 417 3.51 -41.25 5.94
C PRO A 417 3.98 -40.03 6.75
N GLU A 418 3.03 -39.37 7.42
CA GLU A 418 3.31 -38.33 8.41
C GLU A 418 4.04 -38.88 9.64
N GLU A 419 3.65 -40.08 10.07
CA GLU A 419 4.35 -40.80 11.12
C GLU A 419 5.80 -41.09 10.71
N GLY A 420 6.73 -40.84 11.64
CA GLY A 420 8.17 -40.96 11.41
C GLY A 420 8.78 -39.95 10.43
N ARG A 421 8.02 -39.01 9.82
CA ARG A 421 8.54 -38.04 8.83
C ARG A 421 9.76 -37.27 9.33
N GLU A 422 9.67 -36.72 10.55
CA GLU A 422 10.75 -35.96 11.19
C GLU A 422 12.03 -36.81 11.33
N ALA A 423 11.89 -38.11 11.69
CA ALA A 423 13.01 -39.04 11.83
C ALA A 423 13.63 -39.44 10.47
N ARG A 424 12.80 -39.77 9.46
CA ARG A 424 13.26 -40.03 8.08
C ARG A 424 14.07 -38.85 7.52
N TRP A 425 13.58 -37.64 7.76
CA TRP A 425 14.22 -36.41 7.28
C TRP A 425 15.49 -36.09 8.05
N THR A 426 15.50 -36.27 9.38
CA THR A 426 16.72 -36.13 10.19
C THR A 426 17.83 -37.07 9.70
N GLN A 427 17.49 -38.34 9.43
CA GLN A 427 18.43 -39.31 8.86
C GLN A 427 18.94 -38.88 7.48
N ARG A 428 18.05 -38.39 6.60
CA ARG A 428 18.42 -37.87 5.28
C ARG A 428 19.27 -36.59 5.35
N PHE A 429 19.12 -35.80 6.41
CA PHE A 429 19.83 -34.53 6.61
C PHE A 429 21.17 -34.66 7.35
N ALA A 430 21.61 -35.88 7.72
CA ALA A 430 22.91 -36.10 8.37
C ALA A 430 24.13 -35.39 7.69
N PRO A 431 24.20 -35.23 6.35
CA PRO A 431 25.27 -34.43 5.72
C PRO A 431 25.29 -32.93 6.12
N TRP A 432 24.18 -32.37 6.63
CA TRP A 432 24.14 -30.96 7.05
C TRP A 432 24.89 -30.71 8.37
N THR A 433 25.13 -31.74 9.18
CA THR A 433 25.95 -31.64 10.41
C THR A 433 27.36 -31.15 10.06
N GLU A 434 27.99 -31.76 9.04
CA GLU A 434 29.30 -31.33 8.53
C GLU A 434 29.22 -29.98 7.82
N MET A 435 28.14 -29.71 7.08
CA MET A 435 27.93 -28.40 6.45
C MET A 435 27.77 -27.26 7.46
N GLY A 436 27.37 -27.53 8.72
CA GLY A 436 27.19 -26.51 9.75
C GLY A 436 28.40 -25.58 9.92
N ALA A 437 29.62 -26.10 9.78
CA ALA A 437 30.85 -25.30 9.79
C ALA A 437 30.92 -24.25 8.66
N GLN A 438 30.35 -24.56 7.48
CA GLN A 438 30.25 -23.62 6.35
C GLN A 438 29.28 -22.48 6.64
N PHE A 439 28.32 -22.67 7.55
CA PHE A 439 27.35 -21.67 7.96
C PHE A 439 27.83 -20.75 9.10
N ARG A 440 29.08 -20.85 9.60
CA ARG A 440 29.64 -19.80 10.48
C ARG A 440 29.52 -18.41 9.84
N GLU A 441 29.26 -17.37 10.61
CA GLU A 441 29.12 -15.99 10.13
C GLU A 441 30.39 -15.49 9.43
N GLU A 442 31.55 -15.72 10.06
CA GLU A 442 32.87 -15.48 9.48
C GLU A 442 33.07 -16.27 8.18
N GLY A 443 33.37 -15.58 7.08
CA GLY A 443 33.62 -16.17 5.77
C GLY A 443 32.38 -16.70 5.04
N PHE A 444 31.16 -16.45 5.53
CA PHE A 444 29.93 -16.97 4.90
C PHE A 444 29.71 -16.43 3.48
N TYR A 445 30.07 -15.16 3.25
CA TYR A 445 29.81 -14.46 1.99
C TYR A 445 30.80 -14.91 0.90
N GLU A 446 31.95 -15.40 1.34
CA GLU A 446 33.10 -15.92 0.57
C GLU A 446 32.92 -17.41 0.25
N ARG A 447 32.23 -18.17 1.12
CA ARG A 447 31.78 -19.56 0.84
C ARG A 447 30.50 -19.60 0.00
N PHE A 448 29.60 -18.62 0.17
CA PHE A 448 28.38 -18.46 -0.64
C PHE A 448 28.34 -17.14 -1.46
N PRO A 449 29.33 -16.87 -2.34
CA PRO A 449 29.35 -15.66 -3.14
C PRO A 449 28.25 -15.68 -4.20
N ALA A 450 27.67 -14.48 -4.39
CA ALA A 450 26.50 -14.17 -5.19
C ALA A 450 26.41 -12.63 -5.33
N ARG A 451 25.88 -12.13 -6.44
CA ARG A 451 25.75 -10.68 -6.75
C ARG A 451 24.68 -9.98 -5.92
N GLY A 452 23.79 -10.75 -5.28
CA GLY A 452 22.72 -10.24 -4.44
C GLY A 452 22.03 -11.34 -3.64
N GLU A 453 21.14 -10.95 -2.74
CA GLU A 453 20.55 -11.89 -1.78
C GLU A 453 19.72 -13.00 -2.45
N VAL A 454 18.93 -12.68 -3.50
CA VAL A 454 18.11 -13.68 -4.22
C VAL A 454 18.98 -14.80 -4.82
N GLU A 455 20.14 -14.44 -5.36
CA GLU A 455 21.11 -15.40 -5.89
C GLU A 455 21.79 -16.19 -4.77
N ARG A 456 22.07 -15.57 -3.61
CA ARG A 456 22.62 -16.30 -2.44
C ARG A 456 21.61 -17.30 -1.88
N VAL A 457 20.33 -16.95 -1.76
CA VAL A 457 19.26 -17.91 -1.41
C VAL A 457 19.23 -19.07 -2.40
N ALA A 458 19.29 -18.79 -3.71
CA ALA A 458 19.30 -19.83 -4.75
C ALA A 458 20.60 -20.65 -4.79
N ARG A 459 21.72 -20.15 -4.26
CA ARG A 459 22.96 -20.91 -4.07
C ARG A 459 22.84 -21.84 -2.86
N VAL A 460 22.53 -21.28 -1.68
CA VAL A 460 22.35 -22.04 -0.42
C VAL A 460 21.29 -23.14 -0.59
N HIS A 461 20.18 -22.86 -1.27
CA HIS A 461 19.15 -23.85 -1.62
C HIS A 461 19.71 -25.02 -2.43
N ARG A 462 20.45 -24.76 -3.51
CA ARG A 462 21.05 -25.82 -4.35
C ARG A 462 22.13 -26.61 -3.62
N ASP A 463 22.95 -25.95 -2.80
CA ASP A 463 24.04 -26.62 -2.10
C ASP A 463 23.52 -27.49 -0.94
N LEU A 464 22.53 -27.01 -0.18
CA LEU A 464 21.80 -27.82 0.82
C LEU A 464 21.07 -29.01 0.18
N ALA A 465 20.32 -28.78 -0.90
CA ALA A 465 19.58 -29.84 -1.60
C ALA A 465 20.50 -30.91 -2.21
N ARG A 466 21.65 -30.50 -2.78
CA ARG A 466 22.64 -31.43 -3.35
C ARG A 466 23.18 -32.38 -2.27
N ALA A 467 23.52 -31.86 -1.10
CA ALA A 467 24.09 -32.67 0.00
C ALA A 467 23.14 -33.79 0.44
N VAL A 468 21.83 -33.57 0.41
CA VAL A 468 20.79 -34.53 0.82
C VAL A 468 20.07 -35.19 -0.37
N LYS A 469 20.67 -35.07 -1.57
CA LYS A 469 20.22 -35.67 -2.84
C LYS A 469 18.75 -35.36 -3.19
N ILE A 470 18.32 -34.10 -3.06
CA ILE A 470 17.00 -33.62 -3.52
C ILE A 470 17.17 -32.94 -4.89
N GLU A 471 16.26 -33.20 -5.83
CA GLU A 471 16.22 -32.51 -7.13
C GLU A 471 15.74 -31.05 -6.98
N ALA A 472 16.67 -30.14 -6.71
CA ALA A 472 16.40 -28.71 -6.69
C ALA A 472 16.00 -28.19 -8.09
N ARG A 473 14.74 -27.76 -8.23
CA ARG A 473 14.25 -27.15 -9.48
C ARG A 473 14.92 -25.80 -9.74
N LYS A 474 15.16 -25.50 -11.02
CA LYS A 474 15.35 -24.12 -11.48
C LYS A 474 13.97 -23.47 -11.64
N ASP A 475 13.56 -22.72 -10.63
CA ASP A 475 12.48 -21.72 -10.67
C ASP A 475 13.02 -20.37 -11.19
#